data_AF-A0A524HIY5-F1
#
_entry.id   AF-A0A524HIY5-F1
#
_cell.length_a   1.000
_cell.length_b   1.000
_cell.length_c   1.000
_cell.angle_alpha   90.00
_cell.angle_beta   90.00
_cell.angle_gamma   90.00
#
_symmetry.space_group_name_H-M   'P 1'
#
loop_
_entity.id
_entity.type
_entity.pdbx_description
1 polymer ?
#
loop_
_entity_poly.entity_id
_entity_poly.type
_entity_poly.pdbx_seq_one_letter_code
_entity_poly.pdbx_strand_id
1 'polypeptide(L)'
;MGSYRKYMDLKASVKTLKAQIFLCFVLIAAGNAAASDLPKEKVYTNIIGMKLARIEPGSFTMGVGKTPLPNELTDQRGTQFEGDFDEKPNHKVTITKPFYMGTCEVTNYQYELFRQEHKELRGKNAGLSKEDDEAVINVNWYEAQEFCRWLSDKDGFPYRLPTEAEWEYACRAGTTTQYNMGDTIGN
;
A
#
# COMPACT_ATOMS: atom_id res chain seq x y z
N MET A 1 -29.17 -23.93 14.03
CA MET A 1 -28.81 -22.62 14.62
C MET A 1 -27.31 -22.29 14.67
N GLY A 2 -26.38 -23.21 14.38
CA GLY A 2 -24.92 -22.97 14.47
C GLY A 2 -24.23 -22.34 13.25
N SER A 3 -24.85 -22.34 12.06
CA SER A 3 -24.20 -21.87 10.82
C SER A 3 -24.24 -20.34 10.65
N TYR A 4 -25.32 -19.70 11.10
CA TYR A 4 -25.49 -18.24 11.00
C TYR A 4 -24.55 -17.45 11.93
N ARG A 5 -24.15 -18.02 13.07
CA ARG A 5 -23.26 -17.36 14.04
C ARG A 5 -21.81 -17.33 13.53
N LYS A 6 -21.33 -18.43 12.91
CA LYS A 6 -20.06 -18.46 12.18
C LYS A 6 -20.02 -17.46 11.01
N TYR A 7 -21.13 -17.27 10.29
CA TYR A 7 -21.23 -16.29 9.21
C TYR A 7 -21.22 -14.83 9.68
N MET A 8 -21.80 -14.54 10.85
CA MET A 8 -21.74 -13.22 11.48
C MET A 8 -20.34 -12.93 12.02
N ASP A 9 -19.66 -13.91 12.63
CA ASP A 9 -18.29 -13.77 13.12
C ASP A 9 -17.27 -13.62 11.97
N LEU A 10 -17.46 -14.34 10.85
CA LEU A 10 -16.64 -14.17 9.65
C LEU A 10 -16.87 -12.81 9.00
N LYS A 11 -18.11 -12.30 8.98
CA LYS A 11 -18.44 -10.97 8.43
C LYS A 11 -18.02 -9.82 9.34
N ALA A 12 -18.03 -10.02 10.65
CA ALA A 12 -17.42 -9.10 11.60
C ALA A 12 -15.90 -9.07 11.38
N SER A 13 -15.25 -10.24 11.31
CA SER A 13 -13.82 -10.39 11.02
C SER A 13 -13.41 -9.75 9.68
N VAL A 14 -14.23 -9.91 8.62
CA VAL A 14 -13.99 -9.29 7.30
C VAL A 14 -14.25 -7.77 7.31
N LYS A 15 -15.20 -7.27 8.12
CA LYS A 15 -15.42 -5.82 8.30
C LYS A 15 -14.31 -5.17 9.14
N THR A 16 -13.76 -5.88 10.12
CA THR A 16 -12.57 -5.43 10.86
C THR A 16 -11.33 -5.52 9.97
N LEU A 17 -11.23 -6.53 9.09
CA LEU A 17 -10.17 -6.64 8.08
C LEU A 17 -10.18 -5.47 7.08
N LYS A 18 -11.36 -4.99 6.64
CA LYS A 18 -11.43 -3.80 5.76
C LYS A 18 -10.98 -2.51 6.46
N ALA A 19 -10.97 -2.46 7.79
CA ALA A 19 -10.38 -1.37 8.57
C ALA A 19 -8.92 -1.66 8.99
N GLN A 20 -8.40 -2.86 8.73
CA GLN A 20 -7.07 -3.32 9.15
C GLN A 20 -6.14 -3.66 7.97
N ILE A 21 -6.60 -3.48 6.73
CA ILE A 21 -5.80 -3.55 5.51
C ILE A 21 -5.62 -2.12 4.98
N PHE A 22 -5.13 -1.24 5.83
CA PHE A 22 -4.34 -0.06 5.42
C PHE A 22 -2.87 -0.41 5.66
N LEU A 23 -2.47 -1.56 5.12
CA LEU A 23 -1.26 -2.26 5.50
C LEU A 23 -0.05 -1.61 4.82
N CYS A 24 0.53 -0.63 5.51
CA CYS A 24 1.91 -0.18 5.43
C CYS A 24 2.62 -0.34 4.08
N PHE A 25 2.23 0.45 3.08
CA PHE A 25 3.18 0.86 2.06
C PHE A 25 4.08 1.96 2.64
N VAL A 26 5.36 1.68 2.69
CA VAL A 26 6.46 2.43 3.29
C VAL A 26 7.50 2.40 2.16
N LEU A 27 8.02 3.48 1.56
CA LEU A 27 8.10 4.90 1.85
C LEU A 27 8.36 5.65 0.53
N ILE A 28 8.17 6.97 0.52
CA ILE A 28 8.73 7.89 -0.49
C ILE A 28 9.79 8.79 0.13
N ALA A 29 10.90 8.92 -0.59
CA ALA A 29 11.92 9.94 -0.42
C ALA A 29 11.47 11.29 -1.00
N ALA A 30 10.81 12.16 -0.22
CA ALA A 30 10.62 13.56 -0.61
C ALA A 30 10.19 14.45 0.57
N GLY A 31 11.18 15.13 1.17
CA GLY A 31 10.99 16.25 2.10
C GLY A 31 12.34 16.86 2.51
N ASN A 32 12.62 18.08 2.04
CA ASN A 32 13.78 18.96 2.27
C ASN A 32 15.22 18.53 1.90
N ALA A 33 15.49 17.28 1.54
CA ALA A 33 16.69 17.01 0.74
C ALA A 33 16.48 17.56 -0.68
N ALA A 34 17.44 18.31 -1.22
CA ALA A 34 17.39 18.74 -2.61
C ALA A 34 17.20 17.48 -3.48
N ALA A 35 16.24 17.52 -4.42
CA ALA A 35 15.96 16.40 -5.33
C ALA A 35 17.19 15.94 -6.15
N SER A 36 18.32 16.66 -6.07
CA SER A 36 19.62 16.35 -6.63
C SER A 36 20.36 15.20 -5.94
N ASP A 37 20.03 14.87 -4.69
CA ASP A 37 20.83 13.96 -3.86
C ASP A 37 20.23 12.56 -3.73
N LEU A 38 19.05 12.33 -4.32
CA LEU A 38 18.46 11.00 -4.38
C LEU A 38 19.26 10.11 -5.36
N PRO A 39 19.32 8.79 -5.07
CA PRO A 39 19.83 7.80 -6.02
C PRO A 39 19.19 8.00 -7.41
N LYS A 40 19.92 7.64 -8.47
CA LYS A 40 19.44 7.76 -9.87
C LYS A 40 19.15 6.40 -10.49
N GLU A 41 19.44 5.34 -9.76
CA GLU A 41 19.26 3.95 -10.15
C GLU A 41 17.77 3.61 -10.23
N LYS A 42 17.40 2.76 -11.19
CA LYS A 42 16.01 2.26 -11.30
C LYS A 42 15.53 1.56 -10.03
N VAL A 43 16.45 0.87 -9.35
CA VAL A 43 16.20 0.21 -8.07
C VAL A 43 17.32 0.59 -7.12
N TYR A 44 16.95 1.04 -5.93
CA TYR A 44 17.85 1.35 -4.83
C TYR A 44 17.59 0.37 -3.68
N THR A 45 18.66 -0.16 -3.08
CA THR A 45 18.56 -1.00 -1.88
C THR A 45 19.09 -0.21 -0.70
N ASN A 46 18.25 -0.01 0.33
CA ASN A 46 18.65 0.74 1.52
C ASN A 46 19.45 -0.12 2.51
N ILE A 47 19.88 0.50 3.61
CA ILE A 47 20.70 -0.15 4.65
C ILE A 47 20.04 -1.33 5.37
N ILE A 48 18.70 -1.47 5.31
CA ILE A 48 17.97 -2.61 5.90
C ILE A 48 17.56 -3.65 4.85
N GLY A 49 18.05 -3.51 3.62
CA GLY A 49 17.82 -4.48 2.54
C GLY A 49 16.49 -4.32 1.81
N MET A 50 15.74 -3.22 2.03
CA MET A 50 14.53 -2.94 1.25
C MET A 50 14.91 -2.51 -0.16
N LYS A 51 14.24 -3.09 -1.16
CA LYS A 51 14.34 -2.67 -2.55
C LYS A 51 13.28 -1.61 -2.84
N LEU A 52 13.71 -0.49 -3.40
CA LEU A 52 12.89 0.65 -3.73
C LEU A 52 13.01 0.94 -5.22
N ALA A 53 11.89 0.97 -5.94
CA ALA A 53 11.86 1.31 -7.36
C ALA A 53 11.68 2.82 -7.54
N ARG A 54 12.43 3.39 -8.49
CA ARG A 54 12.28 4.79 -8.90
C ARG A 54 11.06 4.94 -9.81
N ILE A 55 10.16 5.83 -9.41
CA ILE A 55 8.97 6.23 -10.14
C ILE A 55 9.21 7.63 -10.70
N GLU A 56 9.15 7.75 -12.03
CA GLU A 56 9.40 9.02 -12.72
C GLU A 56 8.17 9.94 -12.68
N PRO A 57 8.35 11.27 -12.82
CA PRO A 57 7.24 12.21 -12.94
C PRO A 57 6.32 11.87 -14.10
N GLY A 58 5.04 12.19 -13.94
CA GLY A 58 4.06 12.06 -15.01
C GLY A 58 2.66 12.47 -14.56
N SER A 59 1.72 12.40 -15.50
CA SER A 59 0.32 12.64 -15.21
C SER A 59 -0.49 11.37 -15.42
N PHE A 60 -1.51 11.17 -14.60
CA PHE A 60 -2.48 10.10 -14.75
C PHE A 60 -3.88 10.58 -14.36
N THR A 61 -4.88 9.78 -14.71
CA THR A 61 -6.26 9.99 -14.27
C THR A 61 -6.48 9.14 -13.02
N MET A 62 -6.68 9.81 -11.88
CA MET A 62 -6.91 9.18 -10.58
C MET A 62 -8.41 8.95 -10.37
N GLY A 63 -8.78 7.86 -9.70
CA GLY A 63 -10.17 7.50 -9.40
C GLY A 63 -10.90 6.77 -10.52
N VAL A 64 -12.17 6.46 -10.26
CA VAL A 64 -13.03 5.68 -11.15
C VAL A 64 -13.93 6.62 -11.95
N GLY A 65 -13.95 6.42 -13.27
CA GLY A 65 -14.84 7.16 -14.18
C GLY A 65 -16.28 6.67 -14.09
N LYS A 66 -17.16 7.16 -14.96
CA LYS A 66 -18.57 6.73 -15.03
C LYS A 66 -18.78 5.33 -15.64
N THR A 67 -17.70 4.61 -15.93
CA THR A 67 -17.79 3.27 -16.48
C THR A 67 -18.19 2.32 -15.36
N PRO A 68 -19.32 1.60 -15.48
CA PRO A 68 -19.72 0.64 -14.46
C PRO A 68 -18.62 -0.42 -14.25
N LEU A 69 -18.33 -0.74 -13.00
CA LEU A 69 -17.39 -1.82 -12.67
C LEU A 69 -17.99 -3.16 -13.15
N PRO A 70 -17.17 -4.10 -13.66
CA PRO A 70 -17.61 -5.45 -14.00
C PRO A 70 -18.35 -6.12 -12.84
N ASN A 71 -19.39 -6.91 -13.15
CA ASN A 71 -20.22 -7.57 -12.13
C ASN A 71 -19.42 -8.49 -11.19
N GLU A 72 -18.29 -9.00 -11.67
CA GLU A 72 -17.33 -9.83 -10.94
C GLU A 72 -16.64 -9.08 -9.78
N LEU A 73 -16.66 -7.75 -9.83
CA LEU A 73 -16.00 -6.84 -8.88
C LEU A 73 -16.95 -6.01 -8.06
N THR A 74 -18.25 -6.09 -8.37
CA THR A 74 -19.30 -5.49 -7.58
C THR A 74 -19.86 -6.53 -6.63
N ASP A 75 -20.00 -6.21 -5.33
CA ASP A 75 -20.97 -6.97 -4.54
C ASP A 75 -22.35 -6.69 -5.16
N GLN A 76 -23.19 -7.71 -5.32
CA GLN A 76 -24.51 -7.58 -5.96
C GLN A 76 -25.49 -6.71 -5.13
N ARG A 77 -24.98 -5.84 -4.25
CA ARG A 77 -25.71 -4.96 -3.35
C ARG A 77 -25.59 -3.50 -3.79
N GLY A 78 -25.76 -3.21 -5.07
CA GLY A 78 -26.27 -1.92 -5.56
C GLY A 78 -25.46 -0.64 -5.32
N THR A 79 -24.45 -0.62 -4.44
CA THR A 79 -23.72 0.60 -4.03
C THR A 79 -22.28 0.65 -4.52
N GLN A 80 -21.77 -0.42 -5.13
CA GLN A 80 -20.40 -0.49 -5.68
C GLN A 80 -20.35 -0.57 -7.21
N PHE A 81 -21.48 -0.44 -7.92
CA PHE A 81 -21.52 -0.56 -9.38
C PHE A 81 -20.68 0.47 -10.15
N GLU A 82 -20.20 1.52 -9.48
CA GLU A 82 -19.47 2.62 -10.10
C GLU A 82 -18.23 3.04 -9.28
N GLY A 83 -17.74 2.22 -8.34
CA GLY A 83 -16.71 2.61 -7.36
C GLY A 83 -17.30 3.28 -6.11
N ASP A 84 -16.46 3.46 -5.08
CA ASP A 84 -16.88 4.11 -3.82
C ASP A 84 -17.04 5.65 -4.01
N PHE A 85 -17.73 6.32 -3.09
CA PHE A 85 -18.06 7.73 -3.21
C PHE A 85 -16.81 8.64 -3.24
N ASP A 86 -15.74 8.23 -2.57
CA ASP A 86 -14.45 8.93 -2.50
C ASP A 86 -13.55 8.65 -3.71
N GLU A 87 -13.87 7.67 -4.55
CA GLU A 87 -13.15 7.37 -5.80
C GLU A 87 -13.62 8.23 -7.00
N LYS A 88 -14.60 9.14 -6.78
CA LYS A 88 -15.23 9.98 -7.81
C LYS A 88 -15.14 11.49 -7.52
N PRO A 89 -15.19 12.35 -8.56
CA PRO A 89 -15.01 12.02 -9.97
C PRO A 89 -13.53 11.76 -10.27
N ASN A 90 -13.28 11.03 -11.35
CA ASN A 90 -11.92 10.92 -11.83
C ASN A 90 -11.34 12.30 -12.18
N HIS A 91 -10.08 12.52 -11.86
CA HIS A 91 -9.43 13.80 -12.07
C HIS A 91 -7.96 13.61 -12.42
N LYS A 92 -7.40 14.57 -13.17
CA LYS A 92 -6.01 14.51 -13.60
C LYS A 92 -5.10 14.89 -12.43
N VAL A 93 -4.21 13.99 -12.07
CA VAL A 93 -3.15 14.25 -11.09
C VAL A 93 -1.81 14.26 -11.80
N THR A 94 -0.90 15.13 -11.35
CA THR A 94 0.46 15.22 -11.89
C THR A 94 1.48 15.04 -10.77
N ILE A 95 2.26 13.98 -10.87
CA ILE A 95 3.47 13.76 -10.07
C ILE A 95 4.57 14.63 -10.68
N THR A 96 5.01 15.64 -9.94
CA THR A 96 5.94 16.67 -10.45
C THR A 96 7.40 16.34 -10.21
N LYS A 97 7.69 15.42 -9.30
CA LYS A 97 9.05 15.01 -8.92
C LYS A 97 9.15 13.49 -8.87
N PRO A 98 10.30 12.92 -9.27
CA PRO A 98 10.51 11.49 -9.12
C PRO A 98 10.51 11.13 -7.63
N PHE A 99 10.09 9.91 -7.34
CA PHE A 99 10.15 9.35 -6.00
C PHE A 99 10.57 7.88 -6.05
N TYR A 100 10.94 7.34 -4.90
CA TYR A 100 11.18 5.91 -4.74
C TYR A 100 10.02 5.28 -3.97
N MET A 101 9.62 4.06 -4.30
CA MET A 101 8.59 3.31 -3.57
C MET A 101 9.05 1.87 -3.35
N GLY A 102 8.73 1.30 -2.19
CA GLY A 102 9.05 -0.10 -1.89
C GLY A 102 8.48 -1.04 -2.95
N THR A 103 9.30 -1.97 -3.44
CA THR A 103 8.83 -2.96 -4.44
C THR A 103 7.92 -4.03 -3.84
N CYS A 104 7.96 -4.16 -2.52
CA CYS A 104 7.16 -5.06 -1.71
C CYS A 104 6.74 -4.33 -0.43
N GLU A 105 5.75 -4.87 0.27
CA GLU A 105 5.40 -4.47 1.62
C GLU A 105 6.60 -4.62 2.58
N VAL A 106 6.59 -3.86 3.67
CA VAL A 106 7.59 -4.00 4.74
C VAL A 106 7.46 -5.38 5.35
N THR A 107 8.55 -6.12 5.45
CA THR A 107 8.50 -7.46 6.02
C THR A 107 8.56 -7.44 7.55
N ASN A 108 8.14 -8.53 8.19
CA ASN A 108 8.29 -8.70 9.64
C ASN A 108 9.74 -8.49 10.08
N TYR A 109 10.70 -9.08 9.37
CA TYR A 109 12.12 -8.92 9.67
C TYR A 109 12.55 -7.45 9.64
N GLN A 110 12.16 -6.70 8.61
CA GLN A 110 12.52 -5.29 8.46
C GLN A 110 11.93 -4.42 9.57
N TYR A 111 10.66 -4.65 9.91
CA TYR A 111 9.98 -3.89 10.97
C TYR A 111 10.56 -4.21 12.36
N GLU A 112 11.02 -5.45 12.58
CA GLU A 112 11.63 -5.85 13.86
C GLU A 112 13.03 -5.26 14.08
N LEU A 113 13.70 -4.75 13.04
CA LEU A 113 14.91 -3.94 13.21
C LEU A 113 14.61 -2.60 13.88
N PHE A 114 13.38 -2.09 13.76
CA PHE A 114 12.88 -0.91 14.46
C PHE A 114 12.30 -1.26 15.82
N ARG A 115 11.41 -2.26 15.88
CA ARG A 115 10.71 -2.68 17.10
C ARG A 115 10.71 -4.20 17.25
N GLN A 116 11.73 -4.70 17.93
CA GLN A 116 11.96 -6.14 18.11
C GLN A 116 10.80 -6.85 18.82
N GLU A 117 10.11 -6.16 19.73
CA GLU A 117 8.95 -6.70 20.44
C GLU A 117 7.76 -7.02 19.52
N HIS A 118 7.72 -6.44 18.31
CA HIS A 118 6.68 -6.73 17.32
C HIS A 118 6.68 -8.20 16.88
N LYS A 119 7.79 -8.91 17.09
CA LYS A 119 7.90 -10.36 16.85
C LYS A 119 6.86 -11.17 17.62
N GLU A 120 6.39 -10.67 18.77
CA GLU A 120 5.32 -11.30 19.55
C GLU A 120 3.96 -11.26 18.85
N LEU A 121 3.79 -10.45 17.81
CA LEU A 121 2.54 -10.31 17.06
C LEU A 121 2.46 -11.24 15.83
N ARG A 122 3.57 -11.90 15.47
CA ARG A 122 3.61 -12.86 14.35
C ARG A 122 2.59 -13.98 14.52
N GLY A 123 1.91 -14.33 13.43
CA GLY A 123 0.93 -15.41 13.43
C GLY A 123 -0.31 -15.16 14.28
N LYS A 124 -0.51 -13.94 14.82
CA LYS A 124 -1.82 -13.54 15.38
C LYS A 124 -2.84 -13.43 14.24
N ASN A 125 -4.11 -13.18 14.58
CA ASN A 125 -5.22 -13.11 13.62
C ASN A 125 -5.35 -14.38 12.77
N ALA A 126 -5.55 -15.53 13.43
CA ALA A 126 -5.73 -16.84 12.79
C ALA A 126 -4.50 -17.33 11.99
N GLY A 127 -3.29 -16.91 12.35
CA GLY A 127 -2.06 -17.41 11.72
C GLY A 127 -1.61 -16.63 10.50
N LEU A 128 -2.08 -15.39 10.32
CA LEU A 128 -1.61 -14.52 9.24
C LEU A 128 -0.22 -13.96 9.57
N SER A 129 0.64 -13.84 8.56
CA SER A 129 1.99 -13.26 8.63
C SER A 129 2.84 -13.75 9.82
N LYS A 130 3.57 -14.83 9.59
CA LYS A 130 4.44 -15.54 10.54
C LYS A 130 5.92 -15.43 10.19
N GLU A 131 6.25 -15.50 8.92
CA GLU A 131 7.64 -15.65 8.47
C GLU A 131 8.35 -14.29 8.31
N ASP A 132 9.67 -14.33 8.23
CA ASP A 132 10.53 -13.14 8.17
C ASP A 132 10.29 -12.26 6.93
N ASP A 133 9.96 -12.89 5.81
CA ASP A 133 9.75 -12.31 4.48
C ASP A 133 8.28 -11.96 4.18
N GLU A 134 7.38 -12.22 5.12
CA GLU A 134 5.97 -11.85 4.99
C GLU A 134 5.72 -10.41 5.47
N ALA A 135 4.69 -9.77 4.88
CA ALA A 135 4.32 -8.40 5.18
C ALA A 135 3.96 -8.21 6.66
N VAL A 136 4.50 -7.18 7.30
CA VAL A 136 4.20 -6.86 8.69
C VAL A 136 2.72 -6.50 8.85
N ILE A 137 2.05 -7.11 9.82
CA ILE A 137 0.65 -6.84 10.15
C ILE A 137 0.49 -6.45 11.61
N ASN A 138 -0.67 -5.87 11.96
CA ASN A 138 -0.97 -5.29 13.29
C ASN A 138 -0.22 -3.98 13.59
N VAL A 139 0.15 -3.24 12.55
CA VAL A 139 0.74 -1.91 12.66
C VAL A 139 -0.32 -0.86 12.37
N ASN A 140 -0.49 0.10 13.27
CA ASN A 140 -1.39 1.23 13.04
C ASN A 140 -0.67 2.38 12.31
N TRP A 141 -1.43 3.36 11.81
CA TRP A 141 -0.88 4.46 11.01
C TRP A 141 0.21 5.28 11.74
N TYR A 142 0.07 5.48 13.04
CA TYR A 142 1.08 6.22 13.83
C TYR A 142 2.38 5.44 13.93
N GLU A 143 2.30 4.15 14.21
CA GLU A 143 3.46 3.26 14.25
C GLU A 143 4.16 3.15 12.89
N ALA A 144 3.38 3.12 11.81
CA ALA A 144 3.91 3.17 10.45
C ALA A 144 4.71 4.46 10.21
N GLN A 145 4.20 5.61 10.64
CA GLN A 145 4.94 6.87 10.56
C GLN A 145 6.19 6.91 11.45
N GLU A 146 6.16 6.29 12.62
CA GLU A 146 7.35 6.18 13.47
C GLU A 146 8.43 5.34 12.80
N PHE A 147 8.07 4.23 12.15
CA PHE A 147 8.99 3.45 11.34
C PHE A 147 9.61 4.30 10.21
N CYS A 148 8.80 5.12 9.54
CA CYS A 148 9.29 6.06 8.51
C CYS A 148 10.39 6.99 9.07
N ARG A 149 10.11 7.60 10.23
CA ARG A 149 11.02 8.54 10.89
C ARG A 149 12.30 7.87 11.33
N TRP A 150 12.18 6.73 12.00
CA TRP A 150 13.33 5.92 12.43
C TRP A 150 14.22 5.54 11.24
N LEU A 151 13.63 5.11 10.12
CA LEU A 151 14.41 4.75 8.94
C LEU A 151 15.09 5.98 8.32
N SER A 152 14.43 7.14 8.37
CA SER A 152 15.02 8.40 7.92
C SER A 152 16.24 8.79 8.72
N ASP A 153 16.16 8.68 10.05
CA ASP A 153 17.27 8.98 10.94
C ASP A 153 18.43 7.98 10.75
N LYS A 154 18.11 6.72 10.43
CA LYS A 154 19.09 5.65 10.29
C LYS A 154 19.86 5.68 8.96
N ASP A 155 19.16 5.98 7.86
CA ASP A 155 19.68 5.90 6.49
C ASP A 155 20.02 7.27 5.89
N GLY A 156 19.57 8.36 6.51
CA GLY A 156 19.85 9.74 6.09
C GLY A 156 18.96 10.23 4.92
N PHE A 157 18.05 9.40 4.41
CA PHE A 157 17.07 9.80 3.39
C PHE A 157 15.69 10.07 4.01
N PRO A 158 14.91 11.03 3.46
CA PRO A 158 13.64 11.44 4.06
C PRO A 158 12.51 10.48 3.70
N TYR A 159 12.25 9.48 4.52
CA TYR A 159 11.23 8.49 4.27
C TYR A 159 9.84 8.88 4.85
N ARG A 160 8.75 8.62 4.10
CA ARG A 160 7.35 8.82 4.54
C ARG A 160 6.37 7.85 3.87
N LEU A 161 5.16 7.70 4.39
CA LEU A 161 4.08 6.99 3.70
C LEU A 161 3.77 7.65 2.32
N PRO A 162 3.38 6.86 1.29
CA PRO A 162 2.92 7.42 0.04
C PRO A 162 1.59 8.16 0.25
N THR A 163 1.37 9.20 -0.54
CA THR A 163 0.02 9.75 -0.71
C THR A 163 -0.83 8.77 -1.51
N GLU A 164 -2.15 8.87 -1.39
CA GLU A 164 -3.09 8.08 -2.19
C GLU A 164 -2.79 8.22 -3.70
N ALA A 165 -2.53 9.44 -4.16
CA ALA A 165 -2.17 9.71 -5.54
C ALA A 165 -0.86 9.05 -6.00
N GLU A 166 0.16 9.05 -5.15
CA GLU A 166 1.43 8.39 -5.48
C GLU A 166 1.27 6.87 -5.52
N TRP A 167 0.46 6.33 -4.61
CA TRP A 167 0.15 4.92 -4.57
C TRP A 167 -0.60 4.49 -5.84
N GLU A 168 -1.69 5.17 -6.20
CA GLU A 168 -2.46 4.84 -7.40
C GLU A 168 -1.62 5.03 -8.67
N TYR A 169 -0.79 6.07 -8.74
CA TYR A 169 0.13 6.29 -9.86
C TYR A 169 1.11 5.13 -10.04
N ALA A 170 1.73 4.67 -8.95
CA ALA A 170 2.67 3.56 -8.97
C ALA A 170 1.97 2.24 -9.32
N CYS A 171 0.80 1.97 -8.73
CA CYS A 171 0.02 0.76 -9.02
C CYS A 171 -0.46 0.71 -10.46
N ARG A 172 -0.84 1.85 -11.06
CA ARG A 172 -1.24 1.89 -12.47
C ARG A 172 -0.10 1.60 -13.44
N ALA A 173 1.17 1.85 -13.07
CA ALA A 173 2.35 1.55 -13.89
C ALA A 173 2.25 2.04 -15.36
N GLY A 174 1.54 3.15 -15.58
CA GLY A 174 1.30 3.73 -16.92
C GLY A 174 0.07 3.21 -17.66
N THR A 175 -0.71 2.27 -17.09
CA THR A 175 -1.96 1.80 -17.67
C THR A 175 -3.16 2.66 -17.22
N THR A 176 -4.23 2.62 -18.01
CA THR A 176 -5.55 3.18 -17.65
C THR A 176 -6.58 2.08 -17.39
N THR A 177 -6.14 0.82 -17.43
CA THR A 177 -6.96 -0.37 -17.25
C THR A 177 -7.32 -0.56 -15.78
N GLN A 178 -8.27 -1.47 -15.51
CA GLN A 178 -8.76 -1.69 -14.15
C GLN A 178 -7.71 -2.34 -13.23
N TYR A 179 -6.85 -3.19 -13.78
CA TYR A 179 -5.69 -3.74 -13.10
C TYR A 179 -4.41 -3.24 -13.74
N ASN A 180 -3.31 -3.31 -12.98
CA ASN A 180 -1.96 -3.10 -13.48
C ASN A 180 -1.55 -4.13 -14.56
N MET A 181 -2.23 -5.28 -14.60
CA MET A 181 -2.01 -6.36 -15.59
C MET A 181 -3.00 -6.31 -16.78
N GLY A 182 -3.94 -5.36 -16.83
CA GLY A 182 -4.97 -5.27 -17.88
C GLY A 182 -6.39 -5.16 -17.35
N ASP A 183 -7.39 -5.53 -18.15
CA ASP A 183 -8.83 -5.41 -17.80
C ASP A 183 -9.42 -6.66 -17.13
N THR A 184 -8.66 -7.76 -17.05
CA THR A 184 -9.11 -9.02 -16.47
C THR A 184 -8.12 -9.51 -15.42
N ILE A 185 -8.64 -10.12 -14.35
CA ILE A 185 -7.86 -11.01 -13.50
C ILE A 185 -7.59 -12.25 -14.37
N GLY A 186 -6.33 -12.58 -14.63
CA GLY A 186 -5.98 -13.72 -15.50
C GLY A 186 -6.68 -15.01 -15.07
N ASN A 187 -7.16 -15.79 -16.06
CA ASN A 187 -7.72 -17.14 -15.89
C ASN A 187 -6.67 -18.14 -15.40
#